data_AF-A0A9D7E508-F1
#
_entry.id   AF-A0A9D7E508-F1
#
_cell.length_a   1.000
_cell.length_b   1.000
_cell.length_c   1.000
_cell.angle_alpha   90.00
_cell.angle_beta   90.00
_cell.angle_gamma   90.00
#
_symmetry.space_group_name_H-M   'P 1'
#
loop_
_entity.id
_entity.type
_entity.pdbx_description
1 polymer ?
#
loop_
_entity_poly.entity_id
_entity_poly.type
_entity_poly.pdbx_seq_one_letter_code
_entity_poly.pdbx_strand_id
1 'polypeptide(L)'
;MKSGSTIKWLWNEPLVYGIWGTTILLLTGVYVWATVIFGGRFSNLTHRGIITSGPYRYTKHPAYIAKNISWWLVAVPFVVTESLAVSLKQCLLLLMVNGIYYLRAKTEERHLSRDPDYVRYARWIDRHGLLRWMNRMPLIGTLARLRLASIGERNPRGAKPADGAGSI
;
A
#
# COMPACT_ATOMS: atom_id res chain seq x y z
N MET A 1 20.67 17.59 34.67
CA MET A 1 20.53 16.16 34.33
C MET A 1 19.05 15.81 34.28
N LYS A 2 18.43 15.78 33.10
CA LYS A 2 17.06 15.25 32.96
C LYS A 2 17.18 13.72 33.01
N SER A 3 16.80 13.13 34.15
CA SER A 3 16.73 11.68 34.33
C SER A 3 15.91 11.07 33.20
N GLY A 4 16.44 10.03 32.56
CA GLY A 4 15.91 9.41 31.34
C GLY A 4 14.50 8.87 31.53
N SER A 5 13.50 9.69 31.18
CA SER A 5 12.11 9.27 30.98
C SER A 5 11.98 8.56 29.64
N THR A 6 12.70 7.45 29.47
CA THR A 6 12.63 6.60 28.29
C THR A 6 11.24 5.95 28.27
N ILE A 7 10.29 6.57 27.57
CA ILE A 7 9.00 6.06 27.07
C ILE A 7 8.48 4.83 27.86
N LYS A 8 7.74 5.08 28.95
CA LYS A 8 7.03 4.04 29.72
C LYS A 8 5.70 3.63 29.06
N TRP A 9 5.68 3.49 27.74
CA TRP A 9 4.45 3.18 27.00
C TRP A 9 4.18 1.66 27.01
N LEU A 10 3.04 1.26 27.58
CA LEU A 10 2.59 -0.13 27.79
C LEU A 10 3.46 -0.99 28.73
N TRP A 11 4.37 -0.40 29.51
CA TRP A 11 5.24 -1.17 30.41
C TRP A 11 4.48 -1.95 31.50
N ASN A 12 3.34 -1.40 31.96
CA ASN A 12 2.48 -2.06 32.94
C ASN A 12 1.59 -3.15 32.31
N GLU A 13 1.55 -3.24 30.99
CA GLU A 13 0.68 -4.14 30.22
C GLU A 13 1.53 -5.00 29.27
N PRO A 14 2.31 -5.96 29.79
CA PRO A 14 3.33 -6.69 29.02
C PRO A 14 2.75 -7.46 27.83
N LEU A 15 1.51 -7.95 27.94
CA LEU A 15 0.83 -8.65 26.86
C LEU A 15 0.51 -7.70 25.69
N VAL A 16 -0.01 -6.51 25.98
CA VAL A 16 -0.33 -5.51 24.95
C VAL A 16 0.95 -4.99 24.30
N TYR A 17 1.99 -4.73 25.10
CA TYR A 17 3.32 -4.36 24.61
C TYR A 17 3.88 -5.42 23.65
N GLY A 18 3.81 -6.70 24.02
CA GLY A 18 4.26 -7.82 23.19
C GLY A 18 3.50 -7.93 21.87
N ILE A 19 2.17 -7.84 21.91
CA ILE A 19 1.32 -7.85 20.69
C ILE A 19 1.66 -6.66 19.80
N TRP A 20 1.85 -5.47 20.38
CA TRP A 20 2.18 -4.25 19.64
C TRP A 20 3.51 -4.37 18.88
N GLY A 21 4.58 -4.72 19.61
CA GLY A 21 5.90 -4.92 19.02
C GLY A 21 5.92 -6.02 17.96
N THR A 22 5.25 -7.15 18.24
CA THR A 22 5.12 -8.26 17.29
C THR A 22 4.38 -7.83 16.02
N THR A 23 3.33 -7.03 16.15
CA THR A 23 2.58 -6.51 14.99
C THR A 23 3.48 -5.64 14.10
N ILE A 24 4.30 -4.77 14.69
CA ILE A 24 5.28 -3.96 13.94
C ILE A 24 6.26 -4.89 13.20
N LEU A 25 6.81 -5.90 13.87
CA LEU A 25 7.74 -6.85 13.26
C LEU A 25 7.10 -7.64 12.11
N LEU A 26 5.84 -8.08 12.27
CA LEU A 26 5.10 -8.77 11.21
C LEU A 26 4.88 -7.85 9.99
N LEU A 27 4.51 -6.58 10.21
CA LEU A 27 4.39 -5.60 9.13
C LEU A 27 5.72 -5.36 8.43
N THR A 28 6.83 -5.25 9.18
CA THR A 28 8.17 -5.17 8.61
C THR A 28 8.50 -6.42 7.81
N GLY A 29 8.14 -7.61 8.30
CA GLY A 29 8.28 -8.88 7.57
C GLY A 29 7.53 -8.88 6.25
N VAL A 30 6.27 -8.42 6.22
CA VAL A 30 5.50 -8.27 4.97
C VAL A 30 6.15 -7.27 4.02
N TYR A 31 6.66 -6.14 4.53
CA TYR A 31 7.39 -5.15 3.75
C TYR A 31 8.66 -5.74 3.10
N VAL A 32 9.47 -6.46 3.89
CA VAL A 32 10.68 -7.13 3.40
C VAL A 32 10.31 -8.21 2.39
N TRP A 33 9.30 -9.04 2.66
CA TRP A 33 8.84 -10.08 1.74
C TRP A 33 8.39 -9.51 0.40
N ALA A 34 7.63 -8.42 0.42
CA ALA A 34 7.24 -7.70 -0.79
C ALA A 34 8.47 -7.17 -1.54
N THR A 35 9.44 -6.60 -0.83
CA THR A 35 10.68 -6.06 -1.40
C THR A 35 11.56 -7.14 -2.02
N VAL A 36 11.69 -8.30 -1.37
CA VAL A 36 12.47 -9.44 -1.86
C VAL A 36 11.86 -10.01 -3.15
N ILE A 37 10.54 -10.17 -3.20
CA ILE A 37 9.85 -10.64 -4.41
C ILE A 37 9.95 -9.60 -5.53
N PHE A 38 9.88 -8.32 -5.18
CA PHE A 38 10.10 -7.24 -6.12
C PHE A 38 11.53 -7.29 -6.69
N GLY A 39 12.51 -7.60 -5.85
CA GLY A 39 13.88 -7.97 -6.21
C GLY A 39 14.55 -6.92 -7.12
N GLY A 40 15.40 -7.38 -8.05
CA GLY A 40 16.11 -6.52 -9.03
C GLY A 40 15.21 -5.83 -10.07
N ARG A 41 13.87 -5.93 -9.98
CA ARG A 41 12.94 -5.22 -10.87
C ARG A 41 12.71 -3.76 -10.47
N PHE A 42 13.49 -3.24 -9.52
CA PHE A 42 13.57 -1.80 -9.19
C PHE A 42 14.00 -0.91 -10.36
N SER A 43 14.60 -1.49 -11.41
CA SER A 43 15.01 -0.72 -12.58
C SER A 43 13.82 -0.40 -13.48
N ASN A 44 13.42 0.87 -13.49
CA ASN A 44 12.41 1.45 -14.36
C ASN A 44 12.80 1.45 -15.86
N LEU A 45 13.96 0.89 -16.22
CA LEU A 45 14.52 0.89 -17.58
C LEU A 45 14.31 -0.44 -18.33
N THR A 46 13.90 -1.52 -17.66
CA THR A 46 13.53 -2.78 -18.33
C THR A 46 12.19 -3.29 -17.80
N HIS A 47 11.20 -3.42 -18.69
CA HIS A 47 9.90 -3.98 -18.35
C HIS A 47 10.03 -5.50 -18.15
N ARG A 48 10.22 -5.95 -16.90
CA ARG A 48 10.48 -7.36 -16.53
C ARG A 48 9.23 -8.11 -16.03
N GLY A 49 8.06 -7.75 -16.57
CA GLY A 49 6.77 -8.37 -16.28
C GLY A 49 6.11 -7.92 -14.97
N ILE A 50 4.81 -8.18 -14.85
CA ILE A 50 3.99 -7.81 -13.70
C ILE A 50 4.05 -8.89 -12.63
N ILE A 51 4.37 -8.49 -11.40
CA ILE A 51 4.42 -9.40 -10.25
C ILE A 51 3.01 -9.57 -9.68
N THR A 52 2.55 -10.82 -9.63
CA THR A 52 1.23 -11.18 -9.10
C THR A 52 1.30 -12.21 -7.96
N SER A 53 2.49 -12.69 -7.61
CA SER A 53 2.74 -13.71 -6.59
C SER A 53 3.16 -13.14 -5.23
N GLY A 54 3.18 -14.00 -4.20
CA GLY A 54 3.48 -13.60 -2.82
C GLY A 54 2.51 -12.55 -2.31
N PRO A 55 2.95 -11.47 -1.64
CA PRO A 55 2.05 -10.49 -1.05
C PRO A 55 1.30 -9.66 -2.10
N TYR A 56 1.79 -9.61 -3.35
CA TYR A 56 1.12 -8.93 -4.46
C TYR A 56 -0.18 -9.64 -4.89
N ARG A 57 -0.42 -10.89 -4.48
CA ARG A 57 -1.72 -11.56 -4.71
C ARG A 57 -2.87 -10.94 -3.91
N TYR A 58 -2.56 -10.16 -2.88
CA TYR A 58 -3.56 -9.64 -1.95
C TYR A 58 -3.88 -8.17 -2.19
N THR A 59 -2.92 -7.41 -2.73
CA THR A 59 -3.03 -5.99 -3.00
C THR A 59 -1.95 -5.57 -4.00
N LYS A 60 -2.18 -4.48 -4.75
CA LYS A 60 -1.23 -3.93 -5.72
C LYS A 60 0.04 -3.37 -5.09
N HIS A 61 -0.05 -2.89 -3.85
CA HIS A 61 1.05 -2.21 -3.16
C HIS A 61 1.24 -2.70 -1.70
N PRO A 62 1.59 -3.97 -1.49
CA PRO A 62 1.70 -4.56 -0.15
C PRO A 62 2.77 -3.87 0.70
N ALA A 63 3.90 -3.51 0.09
CA ALA A 63 4.99 -2.80 0.75
C ALA A 63 4.55 -1.43 1.28
N TYR A 64 3.72 -0.69 0.54
CA TYR A 64 3.25 0.63 0.98
C TYR A 64 2.25 0.52 2.12
N ILE A 65 1.34 -0.44 2.06
CA ILE A 65 0.37 -0.66 3.14
C ILE A 65 1.09 -1.05 4.43
N ALA A 66 1.97 -2.05 4.36
CA ALA A 66 2.73 -2.50 5.53
C ALA A 66 3.56 -1.38 6.14
N LYS A 67 4.25 -0.61 5.29
CA LYS A 67 5.06 0.54 5.71
C LYS A 67 4.22 1.62 6.41
N ASN A 68 3.12 2.07 5.79
CA ASN A 68 2.29 3.11 6.38
C ASN A 68 1.69 2.69 7.74
N ILE A 69 1.18 1.47 7.85
CA ILE A 69 0.65 0.96 9.13
C ILE A 69 1.77 0.87 10.18
N SER A 70 2.96 0.37 9.80
CA SER A 70 4.09 0.29 10.73
C SER A 70 4.51 1.67 11.24
N TRP A 71 4.49 2.69 10.39
CA TRP A 71 4.80 4.07 10.79
C TRP A 71 3.78 4.65 11.76
N TRP A 72 2.50 4.37 11.58
CA TRP A 72 1.49 4.74 12.57
C TRP A 72 1.76 4.07 13.91
N LEU A 73 1.99 2.75 13.93
CA LEU A 73 2.25 2.03 15.18
C LEU A 73 3.52 2.49 15.90
N VAL A 74 4.56 2.85 15.14
CA VAL A 74 5.80 3.42 15.70
C VAL A 74 5.58 4.85 16.19
N ALA A 75 4.74 5.65 15.53
CA ALA A 75 4.50 7.04 15.89
C ALA A 75 3.59 7.22 17.13
N VAL A 76 2.59 6.34 17.32
CA VAL A 76 1.62 6.42 18.44
C VAL A 76 2.27 6.67 19.81
N PRO A 77 3.31 5.94 20.25
CA PRO A 77 4.00 6.19 21.52
C PRO A 77 4.39 7.65 21.74
N PHE A 78 4.80 8.34 20.67
CA PHE A 78 5.29 9.72 20.72
C PHE A 78 4.14 10.73 20.61
N VAL A 79 3.10 10.39 19.87
CA VAL A 79 1.92 11.26 19.70
C VAL A 79 1.13 11.37 21.01
N VAL A 80 1.02 10.29 21.78
CA VAL A 80 0.19 10.28 23.00
C VAL A 80 0.87 10.89 24.22
N THR A 81 2.20 11.04 24.20
CA THR A 81 2.98 11.59 25.33
C THR A 81 3.21 13.09 25.25
N GLU A 82 2.81 13.72 24.14
CA GLU A 82 3.09 15.13 23.83
C GLU A 82 1.85 16.02 24.04
N SER A 83 2.04 17.34 23.96
CA SER A 83 0.92 18.30 23.99
C SER A 83 0.01 18.17 22.77
N LEU A 84 -1.29 18.47 22.91
CA LEU A 84 -2.28 18.37 21.82
C LEU A 84 -1.82 19.03 20.51
N ALA A 85 -1.23 20.22 20.59
CA ALA A 85 -0.74 20.94 19.41
C ALA A 85 0.40 20.19 18.69
N VAL A 86 1.32 19.57 19.45
CA VAL A 86 2.42 18.76 18.92
C VAL A 86 1.89 17.46 18.33
N SER A 87 0.97 16.79 19.02
CA SER A 87 0.33 15.55 18.54
C SER A 87 -0.42 15.78 17.22
N LEU A 88 -1.19 16.87 17.11
CA LEU A 88 -1.89 17.24 15.87
C LEU A 88 -0.92 17.49 14.72
N LYS A 89 0.18 18.22 14.98
CA LYS A 89 1.22 18.46 13.98
C LYS A 89 1.87 17.15 13.51
N GLN A 90 2.20 16.25 14.42
CA GLN A 90 2.80 14.94 14.10
C GLN A 90 1.84 14.08 13.27
N CYS A 91 0.56 14.00 13.66
CA CYS A 91 -0.48 13.31 12.90
C CYS A 91 -0.64 13.90 11.49
N LEU A 92 -0.65 15.23 11.36
CA LEU A 92 -0.75 15.91 10.07
C LEU A 92 0.45 15.59 9.18
N LEU A 93 1.68 15.67 9.70
CA LEU A 93 2.89 15.32 8.95
C LEU A 93 2.86 13.85 8.51
N LEU A 94 2.43 12.94 9.38
CA LEU A 94 2.32 11.53 9.05
C LEU A 94 1.27 11.29 7.95
N LEU A 95 0.13 11.98 8.02
CA LEU A 95 -0.89 11.97 6.96
C LEU A 95 -0.35 12.52 5.63
N MET A 96 0.45 13.59 5.65
CA MET A 96 1.09 14.11 4.42
C MET A 96 2.02 13.07 3.79
N VAL A 97 2.83 12.38 4.61
CA VAL A 97 3.72 11.30 4.13
C VAL A 97 2.90 10.14 3.53
N ASN A 98 1.80 9.74 4.17
CA ASN A 98 0.88 8.74 3.63
C ASN A 98 0.30 9.20 2.27
N GLY A 99 -0.04 10.50 2.16
CA GLY A 99 -0.46 11.15 0.91
C GLY A 99 0.58 11.05 -0.21
N ILE A 100 1.86 11.24 0.10
CA ILE A 100 2.95 11.06 -0.88
C ILE A 100 2.98 9.61 -1.40
N TYR A 101 2.87 8.62 -0.51
CA TYR A 101 2.81 7.20 -0.92
C TYR A 101 1.56 6.87 -1.72
N TYR A 102 0.43 7.51 -1.42
CA TYR A 102 -0.77 7.39 -2.23
C TYR A 102 -0.56 7.96 -3.63
N LEU A 103 -0.01 9.17 -3.75
CA LEU A 103 0.29 9.78 -5.05
C LEU A 103 1.28 8.93 -5.85
N ARG A 104 2.31 8.40 -5.18
CA ARG A 104 3.30 7.50 -5.78
C ARG A 104 2.68 6.20 -6.29
N ALA A 105 1.86 5.54 -5.47
CA ALA A 105 1.10 4.38 -5.93
C ALA A 105 0.28 4.76 -7.16
N LYS A 106 -0.40 5.91 -7.11
CA LYS A 106 -1.19 6.38 -8.24
C LYS A 106 -0.34 6.66 -9.48
N THR A 107 0.86 7.21 -9.40
CA THR A 107 1.71 7.41 -10.59
C THR A 107 2.23 6.09 -11.16
N GLU A 108 2.66 5.16 -10.30
CA GLU A 108 3.12 3.82 -10.69
C GLU A 108 2.03 3.04 -11.43
N GLU A 109 0.83 2.97 -10.87
CA GLU A 109 -0.29 2.31 -11.55
C GLU A 109 -0.59 2.94 -12.93
N ARG A 110 -0.24 4.23 -13.15
CA ARG A 110 -0.64 5.03 -14.35
C ARG A 110 0.32 4.70 -15.47
N HIS A 111 1.59 4.59 -15.08
CA HIS A 111 2.64 4.10 -15.93
C HIS A 111 2.38 2.64 -16.31
N LEU A 112 2.07 1.77 -15.35
CA LEU A 112 1.84 0.34 -15.56
C LEU A 112 0.55 0.03 -16.32
N SER A 113 -0.50 0.86 -16.23
CA SER A 113 -1.75 0.68 -17.02
C SER A 113 -1.58 0.76 -18.53
N ARG A 114 -0.38 1.09 -19.04
CA ARG A 114 -0.05 0.94 -20.46
C ARG A 114 0.11 -0.52 -20.89
N ASP A 115 0.37 -1.42 -19.94
CA ASP A 115 0.47 -2.86 -20.16
C ASP A 115 -0.89 -3.55 -19.93
N PRO A 116 -1.45 -4.26 -20.93
CA PRO A 116 -2.66 -5.06 -20.79
C PRO A 116 -2.61 -6.09 -19.63
N ASP A 117 -1.46 -6.68 -19.35
CA ASP A 117 -1.28 -7.66 -18.28
C ASP A 117 -1.47 -7.02 -16.90
N TYR A 118 -0.96 -5.81 -16.73
CA TYR A 118 -1.20 -5.04 -15.51
C TYR A 118 -2.68 -4.69 -15.34
N VAL A 119 -3.36 -4.30 -16.42
CA VAL A 119 -4.80 -3.99 -16.38
C VAL A 119 -5.62 -5.24 -16.01
N ARG A 120 -5.23 -6.43 -16.49
CA ARG A 120 -5.85 -7.71 -16.10
C ARG A 120 -5.63 -8.00 -14.62
N TYR A 121 -4.40 -7.85 -14.14
CA TYR A 121 -4.05 -8.01 -12.72
C TYR A 121 -4.80 -7.02 -11.81
N ALA A 122 -4.82 -5.72 -12.16
CA ALA A 122 -5.51 -4.69 -11.39
C ALA A 122 -7.01 -4.98 -11.26
N ARG A 123 -7.67 -5.37 -12.36
CA ARG A 123 -9.07 -5.79 -12.35
C ARG A 123 -9.31 -7.04 -11.50
N TRP A 124 -8.37 -7.97 -11.48
CA TRP A 124 -8.46 -9.16 -10.63
C TRP A 124 -8.35 -8.78 -9.14
N ILE A 125 -7.42 -7.88 -8.77
CA ILE A 125 -7.29 -7.36 -7.41
C ILE A 125 -8.52 -6.58 -6.96
N ASP A 126 -9.15 -5.79 -7.85
CA ASP A 126 -10.36 -5.05 -7.51
C ASP A 126 -11.52 -5.99 -7.10
N ARG A 127 -11.50 -7.25 -7.57
CA ARG A 127 -12.50 -8.28 -7.22
C ARG A 127 -12.07 -9.17 -6.05
N HIS A 128 -10.80 -9.55 -5.98
CA HIS A 128 -10.31 -10.59 -5.05
C HIS A 128 -9.35 -10.09 -3.97
N GLY A 129 -8.88 -8.84 -4.07
CA GLY A 129 -7.94 -8.26 -3.12
C GLY A 129 -8.51 -8.11 -1.72
N LEU A 130 -7.61 -8.05 -0.73
CA LEU A 130 -7.98 -7.87 0.69
C LEU A 130 -8.78 -6.58 0.93
N LEU A 131 -8.48 -5.55 0.14
CA LEU A 131 -9.10 -4.22 0.26
C LEU A 131 -10.24 -4.00 -0.75
N ARG A 132 -10.83 -5.07 -1.33
CA ARG A 132 -11.92 -4.95 -2.32
C ARG A 132 -13.12 -4.13 -1.80
N TRP A 133 -13.36 -4.16 -0.49
CA TRP A 133 -14.46 -3.45 0.15
C TRP A 133 -14.28 -1.92 0.09
N MET A 134 -13.04 -1.43 0.05
CA MET A 134 -12.76 0.02 -0.07
C MET A 134 -13.24 0.58 -1.41
N ASN A 135 -13.25 -0.22 -2.47
CA ASN A 135 -13.77 0.18 -3.78
C ASN A 135 -15.30 0.36 -3.79
N ARG A 136 -16.01 -0.17 -2.77
CA ARG A 136 -17.45 0.00 -2.60
C ARG A 136 -17.82 1.26 -1.82
N MET A 137 -16.85 1.93 -1.18
CA MET A 137 -17.09 3.21 -0.50
C MET A 137 -17.24 4.33 -1.55
N PRO A 138 -18.30 5.16 -1.50
CA PRO A 138 -18.60 6.13 -2.55
C PRO A 138 -17.53 7.21 -2.72
N LEU A 139 -16.92 7.70 -1.63
CA LEU A 139 -15.87 8.72 -1.66
C LEU A 139 -14.53 8.19 -2.19
N ILE A 140 -14.09 7.03 -1.68
CA ILE A 140 -12.83 6.39 -2.08
C ILE A 140 -12.94 5.82 -3.50
N GLY A 141 -14.10 5.23 -3.81
CA GLY A 141 -14.40 4.66 -5.12
C GLY A 141 -14.49 5.70 -6.22
N THR A 142 -14.94 6.93 -5.95
CA THR A 142 -14.98 8.01 -6.96
C THR A 142 -13.56 8.46 -7.33
N LEU A 143 -12.67 8.66 -6.35
CA LEU A 143 -11.25 8.96 -6.60
C LEU A 143 -10.50 7.81 -7.29
N ALA A 144 -10.90 6.56 -7.02
CA ALA A 144 -10.35 5.39 -7.69
C ALA A 144 -10.88 5.21 -9.13
N ARG A 145 -12.17 5.47 -9.38
CA ARG A 145 -12.89 5.23 -10.65
C ARG A 145 -12.72 6.32 -11.70
N LEU A 146 -12.49 7.58 -11.31
CA LEU A 146 -12.16 8.70 -12.22
C LEU A 146 -11.00 8.39 -13.18
N ARG A 147 -10.24 7.34 -12.89
CA ARG A 147 -9.03 6.94 -13.59
C ARG A 147 -9.23 5.85 -14.65
N LEU A 148 -10.22 4.97 -14.54
CA LEU A 148 -10.43 3.90 -15.55
C LEU A 148 -11.12 4.44 -16.81
N ALA A 149 -12.03 5.40 -16.66
CA ALA A 149 -12.72 6.04 -17.77
C ALA A 149 -11.75 6.80 -18.71
N SER A 150 -10.75 7.51 -18.16
CA SER A 150 -9.77 8.24 -18.99
C SER A 150 -8.76 7.34 -19.71
N ILE A 151 -8.67 6.06 -19.32
CA ILE A 151 -7.75 5.07 -19.93
C ILE A 151 -8.48 4.29 -21.03
N GLY A 152 -9.78 4.00 -20.88
CA GLY A 152 -10.59 3.37 -21.92
C GLY A 152 -10.83 4.24 -23.14
N GLU A 153 -10.94 5.55 -22.96
CA GLU A 153 -11.18 6.53 -24.04
C GLU A 153 -9.94 6.79 -24.93
N ARG A 154 -8.72 6.52 -24.44
CA ARG A 154 -7.47 6.81 -25.20
C ARG A 154 -6.96 5.68 -26.08
N ASN A 155 -7.65 4.54 -26.16
CA ASN A 155 -7.24 3.46 -27.07
C ASN A 155 -8.39 2.95 -27.95
N PRO A 156 -8.72 3.65 -29.05
CA PRO A 156 -9.62 3.12 -30.07
C PRO A 156 -8.96 2.07 -31.00
N ARG A 157 -7.74 1.57 -30.74
CA ARG A 157 -6.99 0.72 -31.69
C ARG A 157 -6.29 -0.52 -31.09
N GLY A 158 -6.87 -1.14 -30.07
CA GLY A 158 -6.26 -2.33 -29.44
C GLY A 158 -7.17 -3.53 -29.17
N ALA A 159 -8.45 -3.48 -29.55
CA ALA A 159 -9.33 -4.64 -29.42
C ALA A 159 -9.09 -5.59 -30.61
N LYS A 160 -8.12 -6.49 -30.49
CA LYS A 160 -8.12 -7.71 -31.30
C LYS A 160 -9.17 -8.66 -30.71
N PRO A 161 -10.08 -9.23 -31.52
CA PRO A 161 -11.08 -10.17 -31.01
C PRO A 161 -10.39 -11.37 -30.34
N ALA A 162 -11.01 -11.83 -29.24
CA ALA A 162 -10.55 -12.97 -28.48
C ALA A 162 -10.84 -14.25 -29.28
N ASP A 163 -9.85 -14.69 -30.03
CA ASP A 163 -9.84 -16.00 -30.66
C ASP A 163 -9.13 -16.99 -29.73
N GLY A 164 -9.79 -18.10 -29.40
CA GLY A 164 -9.11 -19.35 -29.09
C GLY A 164 -9.08 -19.78 -27.62
N ALA A 165 -9.79 -20.87 -27.36
CA ALA A 165 -9.74 -21.69 -26.16
C ALA A 165 -8.36 -22.34 -25.90
N GLY A 166 -8.12 -22.76 -24.65
CA GLY A 166 -7.01 -23.62 -24.22
C GLY A 166 -6.53 -23.26 -22.81
N SER A 167 -7.22 -23.70 -21.75
CA SER A 167 -6.97 -24.94 -20.98
C SER A 167 -5.97 -24.75 -19.81
N ILE A 168 -6.55 -24.75 -18.60
CA ILE A 168 -6.03 -25.05 -17.25
C ILE A 168 -4.89 -24.17 -16.72
#